data_AF-J0WQW5-F1
#
_entry.id   AF-J0WQW5-F1
#
_cell.length_a   1.000
_cell.length_b   1.000
_cell.length_c   1.000
_cell.angle_alpha   90.00
_cell.angle_beta   90.00
_cell.angle_gamma   90.00
#
_symmetry.space_group_name_H-M   'P 1'
#
loop_
_entity.id
_entity.type
_entity.pdbx_description
1 polymer ?
#
loop_
_entity_poly.entity_id
_entity_poly.type
_entity_poly.pdbx_seq_one_letter_code
_entity_poly.pdbx_strand_id
1 'polypeptide(L)' 'LFAYRDEGDVLRPLTKRAFLGRLNEIWAAAGMKAVSGHCFRIGGTTALLKLGVDTDVVKVCGRWKSDSFLRYWR' A
#
# COMPACT_ATOMS: atom_id res chain seq x y z
N LEU A 1 -10.21 -11.44 4.51
CA LEU A 1 -8.99 -12.01 3.88
C LEU A 1 -9.17 -11.86 2.37
N PHE A 2 -8.17 -11.36 1.63
CA PHE A 2 -8.25 -11.24 0.17
C PHE A 2 -7.70 -12.50 -0.50
N ALA A 3 -8.23 -12.86 -1.67
CA ALA A 3 -7.81 -14.02 -2.44
C ALA A 3 -7.93 -13.76 -3.96
N TYR A 4 -7.22 -14.54 -4.76
CA TYR A 4 -7.27 -14.51 -6.22
C TYR A 4 -7.29 -15.93 -6.77
N ARG A 5 -7.79 -16.11 -8.00
CA ARG A 5 -7.73 -17.39 -8.72
C ARG A 5 -6.44 -17.44 -9.55
N ASP A 6 -5.71 -18.53 -9.44
CA ASP A 6 -4.56 -18.78 -10.31
C ASP A 6 -4.98 -19.32 -11.69
N GLU A 7 -4.01 -19.62 -12.54
CA GLU A 7 -4.26 -20.15 -13.89
C GLU A 7 -4.99 -21.50 -13.89
N GLY A 8 -4.94 -22.25 -12.78
CA GLY A 8 -5.65 -23.51 -12.58
C GLY A 8 -7.03 -23.34 -11.94
N ASP A 9 -7.55 -22.11 -11.86
CA ASP A 9 -8.80 -21.74 -11.18
C ASP A 9 -8.79 -22.04 -9.66
N VAL A 10 -7.62 -22.20 -9.05
CA VAL A 10 -7.50 -22.48 -7.61
C VAL A 10 -7.48 -21.16 -6.84
N LEU A 11 -8.35 -21.07 -5.83
CA LEU A 11 -8.41 -19.90 -4.95
C LEU A 11 -7.20 -19.85 -4.01
N ARG A 12 -6.34 -18.84 -4.17
CA ARG A 12 -5.16 -18.61 -3.35
C ARG A 12 -5.30 -17.37 -2.48
N PRO A 13 -4.88 -17.41 -1.20
CA PRO A 13 -4.84 -16.23 -0.36
C PRO A 13 -3.84 -15.22 -0.92
N LEU A 14 -4.25 -13.95 -0.98
CA LEU A 14 -3.38 -12.87 -1.44
C LEU A 14 -2.37 -12.51 -0.34
N THR A 15 -1.16 -13.03 -0.48
CA THR A 15 -0.06 -12.71 0.42
C THR A 15 0.61 -11.40 0.03
N LYS A 16 1.26 -10.73 0.99
CA LYS A 16 2.10 -9.56 0.73
C LYS A 16 3.13 -9.81 -0.37
N ARG A 17 3.74 -11.01 -0.39
CA ARG A 17 4.74 -11.39 -1.39
C ARG A 17 4.13 -11.48 -2.79
N ALA A 18 3.01 -12.17 -2.94
CA ALA A 18 2.31 -12.31 -4.22
C ALA A 18 1.86 -10.94 -4.76
N PHE A 19 1.26 -10.11 -3.90
CA PHE A 19 0.82 -8.77 -4.25
C PHE A 19 1.97 -7.86 -4.71
N LEU A 20 3.04 -7.77 -3.92
CA LEU A 20 4.20 -6.93 -4.27
C LEU A 20 4.97 -7.46 -5.48
N GLY A 21 5.09 -8.79 -5.64
CA GLY A 21 5.73 -9.41 -6.79
C GLY A 21 5.02 -9.02 -8.08
N ARG A 22 3.70 -9.28 -8.14
CA ARG A 22 2.91 -8.98 -9.33
C ARG A 22 2.96 -7.51 -9.73
N LEU A 23 2.89 -6.64 -8.73
CA LEU A 23 2.93 -5.22 -8.97
C LEU A 23 4.31 -4.73 -9.46
N ASN A 24 5.40 -5.24 -8.88
CA ASN A 24 6.74 -4.87 -9.32
C ASN A 24 7.07 -5.38 -10.72
N GLU A 25 6.49 -6.51 -11.16
CA GLU A 25 6.56 -6.93 -12.57
C GLU A 25 5.93 -5.88 -13.50
N ILE A 26 4.72 -5.42 -13.17
CA ILE A 26 4.01 -4.40 -13.96
C ILE A 26 4.79 -3.08 -13.99
N TRP A 27 5.29 -2.64 -12.83
CA TRP A 27 6.10 -1.42 -12.73
C TRP A 27 7.41 -1.52 -13.51
N ALA A 28 8.10 -2.66 -13.43
CA ALA A 28 9.32 -2.89 -14.19
C ALA A 28 9.08 -2.85 -15.70
N ALA A 29 7.99 -3.47 -16.17
CA ALA A 29 7.60 -3.42 -17.59
C ALA A 29 7.30 -1.99 -18.07
N ALA A 30 6.85 -1.11 -17.17
CA ALA A 30 6.61 0.30 -17.45
C ALA A 30 7.86 1.20 -17.20
N GLY A 31 9.04 0.63 -16.95
CA GLY A 31 10.27 1.38 -16.69
C GLY A 31 10.31 2.12 -15.34
N MET A 32 9.44 1.74 -14.41
CA MET A 32 9.32 2.37 -13.10
C MET A 32 10.14 1.61 -12.03
N LYS A 33 10.48 2.31 -10.94
CA LYS A 33 11.22 1.72 -9.82
C LYS A 33 10.34 0.74 -9.03
N ALA A 34 10.97 -0.30 -8.49
CA ALA A 34 10.31 -1.24 -7.60
C ALA A 34 9.81 -0.53 -6.33
N VAL A 35 8.62 -0.91 -5.90
CA VAL A 35 7.98 -0.40 -4.68
C VAL A 35 7.97 -1.47 -3.60
N SER A 36 8.17 -1.03 -2.37
CA SER A 36 8.05 -1.87 -1.19
C SER A 36 6.68 -1.69 -0.52
N GLY A 37 6.31 -2.62 0.37
CA GLY A 37 5.13 -2.44 1.22
C GLY A 37 5.17 -1.15 2.06
N HIS A 38 6.36 -0.65 2.39
CA HIS A 38 6.49 0.62 3.12
C HIS A 38 6.04 1.82 2.28
N CYS A 39 6.28 1.79 0.97
CA CYS A 39 5.82 2.82 0.02
C CYS A 39 4.29 2.94 0.05
N PHE A 40 3.56 1.83 0.15
CA PHE A 40 2.09 1.84 0.27
C PHE A 40 1.62 2.48 1.58
N ARG A 41 2.32 2.25 2.69
CA ARG A 41 1.96 2.87 3.97
C ARG A 41 2.10 4.40 3.92
N ILE A 42 3.19 4.87 3.31
CA ILE A 42 3.43 6.30 3.09
C ILE A 42 2.41 6.89 2.11
N GLY A 43 2.22 6.22 0.96
CA GLY A 43 1.29 6.66 -0.08
C GLY A 43 -0.16 6.72 0.40
N GLY A 44 -0.61 5.70 1.14
CA GLY A 44 -1.95 5.68 1.74
C GLY A 44 -2.15 6.79 2.78
N THR A 45 -1.13 7.05 3.62
CA THR A 45 -1.16 8.19 4.54
C THR A 45 -1.29 9.51 3.76
N THR A 46 -0.43 9.72 2.76
CA THR A 46 -0.45 10.93 1.91
C THR A 46 -1.81 11.12 1.24
N ALA A 47 -2.40 10.05 0.70
CA ALA A 47 -3.70 10.09 0.05
C ALA A 47 -4.82 10.50 1.01
N LEU A 48 -4.86 9.92 2.22
CA LEU A 48 -5.88 10.28 3.22
C LEU A 48 -5.75 11.73 3.68
N LEU A 49 -4.53 12.21 3.93
CA LEU A 49 -4.31 13.61 4.33
C LEU A 49 -4.74 14.57 3.22
N LYS A 50 -4.44 14.25 1.95
CA LYS A 50 -4.89 15.05 0.80
C LYS A 50 -6.41 15.07 0.61
N LEU A 51 -7.10 14.04 1.07
CA LEU A 51 -8.57 14.00 1.09
C LEU A 51 -9.17 14.80 2.27
N GLY A 52 -8.34 15.45 3.10
CA GLY A 52 -8.80 16.20 4.26
C GLY A 52 -9.32 15.31 5.39
N VAL A 53 -8.98 14.03 5.39
CA VAL A 53 -9.30 13.13 6.50
C VAL A 53 -8.57 13.61 7.75
N ASP A 54 -9.29 13.66 8.86
CA ASP A 54 -8.77 14.11 10.14
C ASP A 54 -7.47 13.37 10.52
N THR A 55 -6.49 14.13 11.03
CA THR A 55 -5.16 13.61 11.36
C THR A 55 -5.18 12.47 12.36
N ASP A 56 -6.10 12.49 13.33
CA ASP A 56 -6.21 11.42 14.33
C ASP A 56 -6.77 10.14 13.71
N VAL A 57 -7.72 10.27 12.77
CA VAL A 57 -8.21 9.13 11.98
C VAL A 57 -7.07 8.54 11.14
N VAL A 58 -6.28 9.36 10.45
CA VAL A 58 -5.13 8.89 9.67
C VAL A 58 -4.07 8.22 10.57
N LYS A 59 -3.82 8.76 11.77
CA LYS A 59 -2.89 8.22 12.76
C LYS A 59 -3.32 6.82 13.22
N VAL A 60 -4.61 6.65 13.53
CA VAL A 60 -5.21 5.37 13.92
C VAL A 60 -5.16 4.37 12.76
N CYS A 61 -5.62 4.76 11.56
CA CYS A 61 -5.63 3.90 10.37
C CYS A 61 -4.21 3.43 9.98
N GLY A 62 -3.23 4.33 10.02
CA GLY A 62 -1.84 4.02 9.68
C GLY A 62 -1.05 3.35 10.81
N ARG A 63 -1.66 3.18 12.00
CA ARG A 63 -1.04 2.66 13.22
C ARG A 63 0.25 3.42 13.55
N TRP A 64 0.18 4.74 13.49
CA TRP A 64 1.31 5.63 13.77
C TRP A 64 1.42 5.90 15.26
N LYS A 65 2.58 5.59 15.86
CA LYS A 65 2.84 5.85 17.28
C LYS A 65 3.11 7.33 17.57
N SER A 66 3.63 8.07 16.59
CA SER A 66 4.00 9.48 16.71
C SER A 66 3.49 10.26 15.50
N ASP A 67 3.58 11.59 15.57
CA ASP A 67 3.12 12.50 14.52
C ASP A 67 4.10 12.61 13.33
N SER A 68 5.04 11.66 13.22
CA SER A 68 5.97 11.56 12.09
C SER A 68 5.26 11.45 10.73
N PHE A 69 4.01 10.99 10.72
CA PHE A 69 3.19 10.88 9.51
C PHE A 69 2.76 12.23 8.94
N LEU A 70 2.72 13.30 9.74
CA LEU A 70 2.39 14.65 9.28
C LEU A 70 3.41 15.18 8.27
N ARG A 71 4.63 14.64 8.22
CA ARG A 71 5.62 15.00 7.19
C ARG A 71 5.19 14.63 5.77
N TYR A 72 4.20 13.76 5.64
CA TYR A 72 3.61 13.37 4.36
C TYR A 72 2.45 14.28 3.95
N TRP A 73 2.06 15.24 4.81
CA TRP A 73 1.14 16.31 4.47
C TRP A 73 1.86 17.35 3.59
N ARG A 74 1.90 17.12 2.28
CA ARG A 74 2.53 18.00 1.28
C ARG A 74 1.53 18.39 0.19
#